data_AF-A0AAW8NAH5-F1
#
_entry.id   AF-A0AAW8NAH5-F1
#
_cell.length_a   1.000
_cell.length_b   1.000
_cell.length_c   1.000
_cell.angle_alpha   90.00
_cell.angle_beta   90.00
_cell.angle_gamma   90.00
#
_symmetry.space_group_name_H-M   'P 1'
#
loop_
_entity.id
_entity.type
_entity.pdbx_description
1 polymer ?
#
loop_
_entity_poly.entity_id
_entity_poly.type
_entity_poly.pdbx_seq_one_letter_code
_entity_poly.pdbx_strand_id
1 'polypeptide(L)' 'MARIWEPGVLTVKTGEREALAGTEPETYFWTPHHERSPQLVLVRLDGIGGELLAELLQDSYRLAGGEQSRRKRP' A
#
# COMPACT_ATOMS: atom_id res chain seq x y z
N MET A 1 -2.94 6.30 3.70
CA MET A 1 -2.98 7.35 2.66
C MET A 1 -2.44 6.69 1.41
N ALA A 2 -3.25 6.69 0.35
CA ALA A 2 -2.89 6.13 -0.94
C ALA A 2 -2.60 7.26 -1.95
N ARG A 3 -1.75 6.98 -2.93
CA ARG A 3 -1.45 7.90 -4.05
C ARG A 3 -1.34 7.12 -5.35
N ILE A 4 -1.70 7.77 -6.45
CA ILE A 4 -1.39 7.27 -7.80
C ILE A 4 0.12 7.42 -8.00
N TRP A 5 0.79 6.32 -8.33
CA TRP A 5 2.21 6.30 -8.67
C TRP A 5 2.39 6.59 -10.17
N GLU A 6 1.65 5.86 -10.99
CA GLU A 6 1.52 6.02 -12.43
C GLU A 6 0.10 5.57 -12.83
N PRO A 7 -0.38 5.88 -14.05
CA PRO A 7 -1.69 5.42 -14.50
C PRO A 7 -1.87 3.91 -14.31
N GLY A 8 -2.93 3.50 -13.62
CA GLY A 8 -3.21 2.09 -13.32
C GLY A 8 -2.46 1.51 -12.12
N VAL A 9 -1.60 2.28 -11.43
CA VAL A 9 -0.86 1.80 -10.27
C VAL A 9 -1.03 2.73 -9.06
N LEU A 10 -1.43 2.15 -7.94
CA LEU A 10 -1.56 2.83 -6.66
C LEU A 10 -0.43 2.45 -5.72
N THR A 11 0.14 3.42 -5.01
CA THR A 11 0.90 3.17 -3.80
C THR A 11 -0.02 3.21 -2.59
N VAL A 12 0.00 2.15 -1.78
CA VAL A 12 -0.75 2.06 -0.52
C VAL A 12 0.19 1.68 0.62
N LYS A 13 -0.26 1.94 1.86
CA LYS A 13 0.38 1.45 3.09
C LYS A 13 -0.27 0.15 3.53
N THR A 14 0.52 -0.88 3.81
CA THR A 14 0.07 -2.16 4.37
C THR A 14 1.14 -2.74 5.31
N GLY A 15 0.72 -3.54 6.30
CA GLY A 15 1.62 -4.36 7.11
C GLY A 15 1.97 -5.71 6.45
N GLU A 16 1.27 -6.07 5.38
CA GLU A 16 1.31 -7.41 4.76
C GLU A 16 2.00 -7.41 3.40
N ARG A 17 2.82 -6.38 3.13
CA ARG A 17 3.48 -6.16 1.82
C ARG A 17 4.11 -7.44 1.26
N GLU A 18 4.88 -8.14 2.07
CA GLU A 18 5.63 -9.33 1.61
C GLU A 18 4.72 -10.53 1.38
N ALA A 19 3.70 -10.72 2.21
CA ALA A 19 2.72 -11.78 2.01
C ALA A 19 1.91 -11.58 0.73
N LEU A 20 1.47 -10.33 0.47
CA LEU A 20 0.73 -9.97 -0.74
C LEU A 20 1.57 -10.18 -2.01
N ALA A 21 2.78 -9.63 -2.04
CA ALA A 21 3.66 -9.79 -3.21
C ALA A 21 4.17 -11.23 -3.38
N GLY A 22 4.29 -11.99 -2.30
CA GLY A 22 4.62 -13.42 -2.37
C GLY A 22 3.49 -14.27 -2.95
N THR A 23 2.24 -13.82 -2.80
CA THR A 23 1.05 -14.55 -3.28
C THR A 23 0.66 -14.12 -4.69
N GLU A 24 0.61 -12.81 -4.95
CA GLU A 24 0.19 -12.23 -6.22
C GLU A 24 1.17 -11.13 -6.67
N PRO A 25 2.40 -11.50 -7.10
CA PRO A 25 3.45 -10.55 -7.48
C PRO A 25 3.08 -9.68 -8.70
N GLU A 26 2.18 -10.17 -9.56
CA GLU A 26 1.68 -9.42 -10.71
C GLU A 26 0.77 -8.25 -10.28
N THR A 27 0.07 -8.39 -9.15
CA THR A 27 -0.83 -7.39 -8.59
C THR A 27 -0.10 -6.50 -7.59
N TYR A 28 0.71 -7.08 -6.71
CA TYR A 28 1.39 -6.39 -5.62
C TYR A 28 2.92 -6.45 -5.77
N PHE A 29 3.56 -5.28 -5.83
CA PHE A 29 5.00 -5.21 -6.01
C PHE A 29 5.60 -3.96 -5.33
N TRP A 30 6.91 -3.83 -5.37
CA TRP A 30 7.59 -2.58 -5.01
C TRP A 30 8.87 -2.44 -5.81
N THR A 31 9.39 -1.22 -5.87
CA THR A 31 10.68 -0.92 -6.53
C THR A 31 11.76 -0.69 -5.47
N PRO A 32 13.06 -0.71 -5.82
CA PRO A 32 14.15 -0.42 -4.87
C PRO A 32 13.97 0.92 -4.10
N HIS A 33 13.30 1.90 -4.69
CA HIS A 33 12.95 3.15 -4.03
C HIS A 33 12.16 2.97 -2.72
N HIS A 34 11.34 1.91 -2.65
CA HIS A 34 10.44 1.60 -1.54
C HIS A 34 11.09 0.80 -0.41
N GLU A 35 12.35 0.34 -0.56
CA GLU A 35 13.05 -0.41 0.50
C GLU A 35 13.19 0.39 1.80
N ARG A 36 13.28 1.72 1.70
CA ARG A 36 13.32 2.63 2.85
C ARG A 36 11.97 2.83 3.53
N SER A 37 10.91 2.20 3.03
CA SER A 37 9.54 2.32 3.54
C SER A 37 8.83 0.97 3.40
N PRO A 38 9.13 0.00 4.29
CA PRO A 38 8.70 -1.39 4.15
C PRO A 38 7.18 -1.59 4.24
N GLN A 39 6.44 -0.56 4.64
CA GLN A 39 4.97 -0.57 4.65
C GLN A 39 4.37 -0.15 3.30
N LEU A 40 5.16 0.35 2.35
CA LEU A 40 4.64 0.77 1.05
C LEU A 40 4.65 -0.39 0.06
N VAL A 41 3.51 -0.59 -0.59
CA VAL A 41 3.34 -1.52 -1.70
C VAL A 41 2.68 -0.81 -2.87
N LEU A 42 3.05 -1.20 -4.08
CA LEU A 42 2.43 -0.80 -5.33
C LEU A 42 1.39 -1.86 -5.72
N VAL A 43 0.24 -1.41 -6.20
CA VAL A 43 -0.91 -2.23 -6.55
C VAL A 43 -1.32 -1.92 -7.99
N ARG A 44 -1.37 -2.92 -8.87
CA ARG A 44 -1.94 -2.78 -10.22
C ARG A 44 -3.46 -2.85 -10.14
N LEU A 45 -4.14 -1.83 -10.65
CA LEU A 45 -5.59 -1.73 -10.61
C LEU A 45 -6.30 -2.80 -11.46
N ASP A 46 -5.71 -3.19 -12.58
CA ASP A 46 -6.26 -4.26 -13.43
C ASP A 46 -6.19 -5.66 -12.77
N GLY A 47 -5.35 -5.84 -11.76
CA GLY A 47 -5.15 -7.10 -11.06
C GLY A 47 -5.96 -7.25 -9.77
N ILE A 48 -6.78 -6.26 -9.39
CA ILE A 48 -7.49 -6.23 -8.11
C ILE A 48 -8.97 -5.88 -8.30
N GLY A 49 -9.85 -6.64 -7.63
CA GLY A 49 -11.28 -6.34 -7.58
C GLY A 49 -11.60 -5.10 -6.75
N GLY A 50 -12.73 -4.45 -7.04
CA GLY A 50 -13.13 -3.21 -6.36
C GLY A 50 -13.37 -3.35 -4.86
N GLU A 51 -13.88 -4.50 -4.40
CA GLU A 51 -14.11 -4.77 -2.98
C GLU A 51 -12.79 -4.89 -2.21
N LEU A 52 -11.89 -5.76 -2.69
CA LEU A 52 -10.56 -5.93 -2.10
C LEU A 52 -9.74 -4.64 -2.13
N LEU A 53 -9.85 -3.87 -3.22
CA LEU A 53 -9.21 -2.55 -3.30
C LEU A 53 -9.75 -1.58 -2.23
N ALA A 54 -11.06 -1.58 -1.99
CA ALA A 54 -11.67 -0.73 -0.98
C ALA A 54 -11.18 -1.09 0.44
N GLU A 55 -11.07 -2.38 0.76
CA GLU A 55 -10.51 -2.85 2.04
C GLU A 55 -9.06 -2.40 2.22
N LEU A 56 -8.23 -2.63 1.19
CA LEU A 56 -6.82 -2.25 1.21
C LEU A 56 -6.62 -0.74 1.39
N LEU A 57 -7.48 0.08 0.76
CA LEU A 57 -7.47 1.53 0.93
C LEU A 57 -7.87 1.95 2.36
N GLN A 58 -8.86 1.28 2.96
CA GLN A 58 -9.26 1.52 4.35
C GLN A 58 -8.14 1.16 5.33
N ASP A 59 -7.46 0.04 5.14
CA ASP A 59 -6.29 -0.36 5.92
C ASP A 59 -5.17 0.67 5.79
N SER A 60 -4.87 1.09 4.56
CA SER A 60 -3.88 2.13 4.32
C SER A 60 -4.22 3.45 5.00
N TYR A 61 -5.50 3.83 5.01
CA TYR A 61 -5.97 5.02 5.71
C TYR A 61 -5.73 4.91 7.22
N ARG A 62 -6.12 3.79 7.84
CA ARG A 62 -5.89 3.51 9.26
C ARG A 62 -4.41 3.57 9.64
N LEU A 63 -3.54 2.93 8.85
CA LEU A 63 -2.09 2.94 9.08
C LEU A 63 -1.48 4.35 8.99
N ALA A 64 -1.94 5.17 8.05
CA ALA A 64 -1.50 6.55 7.96
C ALA A 64 -1.95 7.40 9.16
N GLY A 65 -3.17 7.19 9.66
CA GLY A 65 -3.68 7.88 10.87
C GLY A 65 -2.92 7.51 12.14
N GLY A 66 -2.50 6.26 12.28
CA GLY A 66 -1.66 5.80 13.41
C GLY A 66 -0.27 6.42 13.43
N GLU A 67 0.34 6.62 12.26
CA GLU A 67 1.65 7.26 12.13
C GLU A 67 1.61 8.77 12.38
N GLN A 68 0.53 9.45 11.96
CA GLN A 68 0.32 10.88 12.28
C GLN A 68 0.19 11.14 13.78
N SER A 69 -0.40 10.20 14.53
CA SER A 69 -0.50 10.30 16.00
C SER A 69 0.84 10.09 16.70
N ARG A 70 1.73 9.24 16.15
CA ARG A 70 3.09 9.05 16.68
C ARG A 70 4.03 10.23 16.38
N ARG A 71 3.86 10.86 15.22
CA ARG A 71 4.69 12.00 14.77
C ARG A 71 4.29 13.34 15.41
N LYS A 72 3.15 13.40 16.11
CA LYS A 72 2.61 14.58 16.83
C LYS A 72 2.91 14.61 18.34
N ARG A 73 3.81 13.78 18.87
CA ARG A 73 4.26 13.92 20.25
C ARG A 73 5.44 14.91 20.32
N PRO A 74 5.32 16.03 21.06
CA PRO A 74 6.41 16.96 21.29
C PRO A 74 7.53 16.35 22.15
#